data_AF-A0A1W1CLW4-F1
#
_entry.id   AF-A0A1W1CLW4-F1
#
_cell.length_a   1.000
_cell.length_b   1.000
_cell.length_c   1.000
_cell.angle_alpha   90.00
_cell.angle_beta   90.00
_cell.angle_gamma   90.00
#
_symmetry.space_group_name_H-M   'P 1'
#
loop_
_entity.id
_entity.type
_entity.pdbx_description
1 polymer ?
#
loop_
_entity_poly.entity_id
_entity_poly.type
_entity_poly.pdbx_seq_one_letter_code
_entity_poly.pdbx_strand_id
1 'polypeptide(L)' 'MAIPEDVGCSNEVCVEAPNCERTVIWENGTAREVKSFGGTEVKGCGKFLPKKDAKEG' A
#
# COMPACT_ATOMS: atom_id res chain seq x y z
N MET A 1 -16.95 -0.02 1.72
CA MET A 1 -16.45 0.34 0.38
C MET A 1 -15.08 -0.25 0.18
N ALA A 2 -14.86 -0.95 -0.93
CA ALA A 2 -13.53 -1.39 -1.35
C ALA A 2 -12.73 -0.16 -1.81
N ILE A 3 -11.44 -0.13 -1.48
CA ILE A 3 -10.54 0.92 -1.98
C ILE A 3 -9.96 0.42 -3.30
N PRO A 4 -10.08 1.17 -4.41
CA PRO A 4 -9.50 0.78 -5.68
C PRO A 4 -8.01 0.43 -5.56
N GLU A 5 -7.54 -0.52 -6.35
CA GLU A 5 -6.16 -1.03 -6.30
C GLU A 5 -5.14 -0.01 -6.82
N ASP A 6 -5.59 0.93 -7.65
CA ASP A 6 -4.80 2.03 -8.23
C ASP A 6 -4.72 3.29 -7.33
N VAL A 7 -5.16 3.19 -6.07
CA VAL A 7 -4.97 4.23 -5.04
C VAL A 7 -3.73 3.91 -4.21
N GLY A 8 -2.73 4.81 -4.30
CA GLY A 8 -1.46 4.70 -3.60
C GLY A 8 -1.54 5.08 -2.12
N CYS A 9 -0.53 4.65 -1.36
CA CYS A 9 -0.39 4.91 0.07
C CYS A 9 0.98 5.53 0.37
N SER A 10 0.99 6.77 0.87
CA SER A 10 2.21 7.48 1.29
C SER A 10 2.57 7.28 2.77
N ASN A 11 1.93 6.32 3.45
CA ASN A 11 2.25 6.01 4.84
C ASN A 11 3.43 5.04 4.93
N GLU A 12 4.64 5.59 4.96
CA GLU A 12 5.89 4.85 5.09
C GLU A 12 6.07 4.20 6.48
N VAL A 13 5.41 4.72 7.53
CA VAL A 13 5.53 4.16 8.89
C VAL A 13 4.68 2.91 9.10
N CYS A 14 3.83 2.55 8.15
CA CYS A 14 3.03 1.33 8.25
C CYS A 14 3.94 0.10 8.17
N VAL A 15 3.82 -0.84 9.13
CA VAL A 15 4.61 -2.09 9.17
C VAL A 15 4.52 -2.90 7.87
N GLU A 16 3.37 -2.82 7.19
CA GLU A 16 3.12 -3.50 5.91
C GLU A 16 3.52 -2.68 4.67
N ALA A 17 3.97 -1.43 4.81
CA ALA A 17 4.39 -0.58 3.70
C ALA A 17 5.36 -1.30 2.72
N PRO A 18 6.42 -2.01 3.18
CA PRO A 18 7.35 -2.70 2.28
C PRO A 18 6.75 -3.90 1.56
N ASN A 19 5.58 -4.40 1.97
CA ASN A 19 4.89 -5.53 1.35
C ASN A 19 3.62 -5.12 0.58
N CYS A 20 3.29 -3.83 0.58
CA CYS A 20 2.03 -3.31 0.08
C CYS A 20 2.20 -2.69 -1.32
N GLU A 21 1.42 -3.17 -2.28
CA GLU A 21 1.32 -2.63 -3.65
C GLU A 21 0.93 -1.15 -3.66
N ARG A 22 0.17 -0.68 -2.66
CA ARG A 22 -0.21 0.74 -2.56
C ARG A 22 1.01 1.64 -2.35
N THR A 23 2.01 1.16 -1.62
CA THR A 23 3.28 1.88 -1.46
C THR A 23 4.03 1.90 -2.78
N VAL A 24 4.10 0.75 -3.46
CA VAL A 24 4.79 0.61 -4.75
C VAL A 24 4.25 1.58 -5.80
N ILE A 25 2.94 1.65 -6.00
CA ILE A 25 2.36 2.56 -7.01
C ILE A 25 2.48 4.04 -6.62
N TRP A 26 2.64 4.33 -5.32
CA TRP A 26 2.94 5.68 -4.85
C TRP A 26 4.41 6.04 -5.13
N GLU A 27 5.36 5.18 -4.77
CA GLU A 27 6.80 5.36 -5.02
C GLU A 27 7.11 5.44 -6.52
N ASN A 28 6.41 4.63 -7.33
CA ASN A 28 6.57 4.61 -8.79
C ASN A 28 5.83 5.78 -9.49
N GLY A 29 5.03 6.57 -8.77
CA GLY A 29 4.24 7.66 -9.36
C GLY A 29 3.14 7.20 -10.33
N THR A 30 2.70 5.94 -10.23
CA THR A 30 1.67 5.34 -11.09
C THR A 30 0.28 5.31 -10.44
N ALA A 31 0.18 5.69 -9.16
CA ALA A 31 -1.08 5.83 -8.45
C ALA A 31 -1.98 6.90 -9.08
N ARG A 32 -3.28 6.62 -9.20
CA ARG A 32 -4.27 7.59 -9.66
C ARG A 32 -4.44 8.76 -8.68
N GLU A 33 -4.29 8.44 -7.39
CA GLU A 33 -4.49 9.29 -6.23
C GLU A 33 -3.65 8.69 -5.09
N VAL A 34 -3.15 9.55 -4.21
CA VAL A 34 -2.32 9.16 -3.07
C VAL A 34 -3.08 9.48 -1.78
N LYS A 35 -3.16 8.52 -0.86
CA LYS A 35 -3.72 8.72 0.50
C LYS A 35 -2.72 8.27 1.56
N SER A 36 -3.01 8.62 2.80
CA SER A 36 -2.39 7.99 3.97
C SER A 36 -3.44 7.17 4.72
N PHE A 37 -3.15 5.90 4.97
CA PHE A 37 -4.01 4.99 5.75
C PHE A 37 -3.44 4.83 7.17
N GLY A 38 -4.28 4.49 8.16
CA GLY A 38 -3.89 4.48 9.59
C GLY A 38 -2.98 3.35 10.07
N GLY A 39 -2.08 2.83 9.23
CA GLY A 39 -1.05 1.88 9.65
C GLY A 39 0.00 2.53 10.56
N THR A 40 0.66 1.72 11.37
CA THR A 40 1.71 2.12 12.33
C THR A 40 2.90 1.16 12.22
N GLU A 41 4.00 1.48 12.89
CA GLU A 41 5.24 0.67 12.89
C GLU A 41 5.03 -0.76 13.42
N VAL A 42 3.95 -1.00 14.16
CA VAL A 42 3.63 -2.29 14.78
C VAL A 42 2.36 -2.95 14.20
N LYS A 43 1.54 -2.21 13.45
CA LYS A 43 0.21 -2.69 13.01
C LYS A 43 -0.16 -2.19 11.62
N GLY A 44 -0.56 -3.12 10.74
CA GLY A 44 -1.02 -2.81 9.38
C GLY A 44 -2.32 -1.99 9.34
N CYS A 45 -2.54 -1.27 8.24
CA CYS A 45 -3.63 -0.30 8.08
C CYS A 45 -5.01 -0.93 7.77
N GLY A 46 -5.10 -2.26 7.64
CA GLY A 46 -6.33 -2.98 7.25
C GLY A 46 -6.78 -2.75 5.80
N LYS A 47 -6.03 -1.97 5.02
CA LYS A 47 -6.19 -1.74 3.57
C LYS A 47 -5.03 -2.35 2.77
N PHE A 48 -4.37 -3.34 3.36
CA PHE A 48 -3.25 -4.05 2.76
C PHE A 48 -3.63 -4.58 1.39
N LEU A 49 -2.75 -4.36 0.43
CA LEU A 49 -2.84 -4.89 -0.91
C LEU A 49 -1.50 -5.56 -1.19
N PRO A 50 -1.41 -6.90 -1.28
CA PRO A 50 -0.12 -7.56 -1.50
C PRO A 50 0.49 -7.13 -2.83
N LYS A 51 1.83 -7.00 -2.86
CA LYS A 51 2.59 -6.74 -4.09
C LYS A 51 2.24 -7.76 -5.17
N LYS A 52 2.07 -7.31 -6.42
CA LYS A 52 1.70 -8.21 -7.53
C LYS A 52 2.77 -9.27 -7.82
N ASP A 53 4.04 -8.98 -7.57
CA ASP A 53 5.16 -9.92 -7.72
C ASP A 53 5.25 -10.98 -6.60
N ALA A 54 4.45 -10.90 -5.54
CA ALA A 54 4.46 -11.89 -4.45
C ALA A 54 3.68 -13.18 -4.77
N LYS A 55 3.20 -13.34 -6.01
CA LYS A 55 2.44 -14.51 -6.45
C LYS A 55 3.10 -15.19 -7.65
N GLU A 56 4.34 -15.63 -7.50
CA GLU A 56 4.92 -16.79 -8.19
C GLU A 56 6.25 -17.16 -7.51
N GLY A 57 6.18 -18.13 -6.60
CA GLY A 57 7.29 -18.75 -5.87
C GLY A 57 6.79 -19.93 -5.05
#